data_AF-A0AAW5WX18-F1
#
_entry.id   AF-A0AAW5WX18-F1
#
_cell.length_a   1.000
_cell.length_b   1.000
_cell.length_c   1.000
_cell.angle_alpha   90.00
_cell.angle_beta   90.00
_cell.angle_gamma   90.00
#
_symmetry.space_group_name_H-M   'P 1'
#
loop_
_entity.id
_entity.type
_entity.pdbx_description
1 polymer ?
#
loop_
_entity_poly.entity_id
_entity_poly.type
_entity_poly.pdbx_seq_one_letter_code
_entity_poly.pdbx_strand_id
1 'polypeptide(L)'
;MNKVSYPEFSELMTYYRTLSGSTFINNQRKVLLKSLQLAKKGDYQHALADLRTEAERLTKYWLEQKKIKPNLNFNQNINLLRHSGVSRENINILYEIKAAGNKAVHELNANEEVAKKCFYDYFKVLKTYQRQIKPQQNFFIEKIFLILLIVIFGLFLLKLGQPN
;
A
#
# COMPACT_ATOMS: atom_id res chain seq x y z
N MET A 1 -26.03 -20.36 1.93
CA MET A 1 -24.75 -19.61 1.95
C MET A 1 -25.05 -18.17 1.60
N ASN A 2 -24.82 -17.23 2.51
CA ASN A 2 -24.92 -15.80 2.18
C ASN A 2 -23.86 -15.49 1.11
N LYS A 3 -24.30 -15.04 -0.07
CA LYS A 3 -23.39 -14.60 -1.13
C LYS A 3 -22.60 -13.40 -0.60
N VAL A 4 -21.29 -13.55 -0.42
CA VAL A 4 -20.42 -12.42 -0.06
C VAL A 4 -20.44 -11.47 -1.25
N SER A 5 -21.13 -10.34 -1.10
CA SER A 5 -21.20 -9.32 -2.14
C SER A 5 -20.03 -8.37 -2.02
N TYR A 6 -19.21 -8.29 -3.05
CA TYR A 6 -18.13 -7.29 -3.13
C TYR A 6 -18.65 -5.97 -3.71
N PRO A 7 -18.02 -4.82 -3.37
CA PRO A 7 -18.40 -3.53 -3.91
C PRO A 7 -18.36 -3.49 -5.44
N GLU A 8 -19.24 -2.69 -6.03
CA GLU A 8 -19.25 -2.48 -7.48
C GLU A 8 -17.99 -1.76 -7.96
N PHE A 9 -17.60 -1.93 -9.23
CA PHE A 9 -16.38 -1.27 -9.74
C PHE A 9 -16.42 0.26 -9.58
N SER A 10 -17.60 0.88 -9.71
CA SER A 10 -17.77 2.31 -9.49
C SER A 10 -17.48 2.70 -8.02
N GLU A 11 -17.84 1.86 -7.06
CA GLU A 11 -17.55 2.06 -5.63
C GLU A 11 -16.07 1.84 -5.33
N LEU A 12 -15.48 0.77 -5.90
CA LEU A 12 -14.04 0.51 -5.80
C LEU A 12 -13.23 1.69 -6.35
N MET A 13 -13.61 2.26 -7.49
CA MET A 13 -12.96 3.47 -8.01
C MET A 13 -13.02 4.62 -7.00
N THR A 14 -14.14 4.81 -6.30
CA THR A 14 -14.26 5.80 -5.23
C THR A 14 -13.30 5.49 -4.07
N TYR A 15 -13.22 4.23 -3.64
CA TYR A 15 -12.27 3.83 -2.60
C TYR A 15 -10.83 4.16 -2.99
N TYR A 16 -10.41 3.77 -4.20
CA TYR A 16 -9.05 4.04 -4.69
C TYR A 16 -8.75 5.53 -4.83
N ARG A 17 -9.74 6.38 -5.18
CA ARG A 17 -9.55 7.85 -5.18
C ARG A 17 -9.22 8.41 -3.80
N THR A 18 -9.73 7.80 -2.73
CA THR A 18 -9.42 8.22 -1.35
C THR A 18 -7.99 7.86 -0.91
N LEU A 19 -7.27 7.00 -1.66
CA LEU A 19 -5.86 6.73 -1.37
C LEU A 19 -5.05 8.00 -1.65
N SER A 20 -4.37 8.49 -0.64
CA SER A 20 -3.36 9.55 -0.73
C SER A 20 -2.12 9.13 0.04
N GLY A 21 -0.93 9.44 -0.46
CA GLY A 21 0.30 9.04 0.23
C GLY A 21 1.54 9.45 -0.51
N SER A 22 2.60 8.65 -0.35
CA SER A 22 3.87 8.82 -1.04
C SER A 22 3.70 8.84 -2.57
N THR A 23 4.71 9.36 -3.27
CA THR A 23 4.79 9.33 -4.74
C THR A 23 4.52 7.93 -5.29
N PHE A 24 5.02 6.89 -4.62
CA PHE A 24 4.76 5.49 -4.97
C PHE A 24 3.25 5.16 -4.96
N ILE A 25 2.55 5.47 -3.86
CA ILE A 25 1.12 5.18 -3.74
C ILE A 25 0.29 6.01 -4.73
N ASN A 26 0.65 7.27 -4.96
CA ASN A 26 -0.05 8.11 -5.94
C ASN A 26 0.10 7.58 -7.36
N ASN A 27 1.28 7.05 -7.72
CA ASN A 27 1.53 6.40 -9.00
C ASN A 27 0.73 5.11 -9.13
N GLN A 28 0.74 4.27 -8.09
CA GLN A 28 -0.05 3.04 -8.06
C GLN A 28 -1.55 3.30 -8.23
N ARG A 29 -2.08 4.28 -7.51
CA ARG A 29 -3.48 4.70 -7.62
C ARG A 29 -3.87 5.04 -9.05
N LYS A 30 -3.03 5.77 -9.80
CA LYS A 30 -3.31 6.14 -11.19
C LYS A 30 -3.45 4.91 -12.09
N VAL A 31 -2.57 3.91 -11.93
CA VAL A 31 -2.61 2.65 -12.69
C VAL A 31 -3.87 1.88 -12.31
N LEU A 32 -4.10 1.65 -11.01
CA LEU A 32 -5.23 0.85 -10.52
C LEU A 32 -6.60 1.45 -10.89
N LEU A 33 -6.72 2.78 -10.93
CA LEU A 33 -7.93 3.43 -11.42
C LEU A 33 -8.19 3.18 -12.91
N LYS A 34 -7.14 3.12 -13.74
CA LYS A 34 -7.27 2.73 -15.15
C LYS A 34 -7.64 1.26 -15.28
N SER A 35 -7.01 0.38 -14.51
CA SER A 35 -7.31 -1.06 -14.51
C SER A 35 -8.76 -1.34 -14.04
N LEU A 36 -9.27 -0.59 -13.06
CA LEU A 36 -10.69 -0.66 -12.67
C LEU A 36 -11.64 -0.19 -13.77
N GLN A 37 -11.23 0.78 -14.61
CA GLN A 37 -12.03 1.17 -15.79
C GLN A 37 -12.07 0.07 -16.85
N LEU A 38 -10.97 -0.69 -17.03
CA LEU A 38 -10.95 -1.86 -17.90
C LEU A 38 -11.91 -2.94 -17.37
N ALA A 39 -11.81 -3.27 -16.09
CA ALA A 39 -12.71 -4.24 -15.45
C ALA A 39 -14.19 -3.82 -15.57
N LYS A 40 -14.51 -2.54 -15.38
CA LYS A 40 -15.88 -2.02 -15.57
C LYS A 40 -16.40 -2.20 -17.00
N LYS A 41 -15.52 -2.28 -18.00
CA LYS A 41 -15.85 -2.55 -19.41
C LYS A 41 -15.87 -4.05 -19.75
N GLY A 42 -15.67 -4.93 -18.78
CA GLY A 42 -15.61 -6.38 -18.96
C GLY A 42 -14.20 -6.94 -19.22
N ASP A 43 -13.18 -6.09 -19.28
CA ASP A 43 -11.80 -6.52 -19.48
C ASP A 43 -11.13 -6.86 -18.14
N TYR A 44 -11.59 -7.96 -17.54
CA TYR A 44 -11.10 -8.45 -16.25
C TYR A 44 -9.67 -9.00 -16.35
N GLN A 45 -9.30 -9.49 -17.52
CA GLN A 45 -8.01 -10.12 -17.74
C GLN A 45 -6.87 -9.12 -17.61
N HIS A 46 -6.91 -8.02 -18.36
CA HIS A 46 -5.90 -6.96 -18.27
C HIS A 46 -5.95 -6.28 -16.91
N ALA A 47 -7.15 -6.09 -16.35
CA ALA A 47 -7.30 -5.49 -15.02
C ALA A 47 -6.62 -6.32 -13.91
N LEU A 48 -6.76 -7.65 -13.93
CA LEU A 48 -6.11 -8.54 -12.96
C LEU A 48 -4.60 -8.68 -13.21
N ALA A 49 -4.15 -8.62 -14.46
CA ALA A 49 -2.72 -8.62 -14.81
C ALA A 49 -2.02 -7.35 -14.29
N ASP A 50 -2.63 -6.18 -14.47
CA ASP A 50 -2.16 -4.92 -13.92
C ASP A 50 -2.14 -4.95 -12.39
N LEU A 51 -3.23 -5.42 -11.77
CA LEU A 51 -3.35 -5.52 -10.32
C LEU A 51 -2.24 -6.38 -9.72
N ARG A 52 -1.94 -7.52 -10.35
CA ARG A 52 -0.81 -8.38 -9.95
C ARG A 52 0.51 -7.64 -10.05
N THR A 53 0.75 -6.95 -11.16
CA THR A 53 1.99 -6.20 -11.39
C THR A 53 2.18 -5.14 -10.30
N GLU A 54 1.11 -4.41 -9.95
CA GLU A 54 1.17 -3.44 -8.87
C GLU A 54 1.33 -4.07 -7.48
N ALA A 55 0.72 -5.22 -7.23
CA ALA A 55 0.94 -5.98 -6.00
C ALA A 55 2.39 -6.45 -5.86
N GLU A 56 3.03 -6.88 -6.95
CA GLU A 56 4.45 -7.23 -6.96
C GLU A 56 5.33 -6.01 -6.67
N ARG A 57 5.05 -4.86 -7.31
CA ARG A 57 5.77 -3.61 -7.05
C ARG A 57 5.63 -3.14 -5.61
N LEU A 58 4.42 -3.21 -5.03
CA LEU A 58 4.19 -2.89 -3.63
C LEU A 58 5.00 -3.81 -2.72
N THR A 59 5.03 -5.10 -3.02
CA THR A 59 5.75 -6.09 -2.21
C THR A 59 7.25 -5.78 -2.16
N LYS A 60 7.85 -5.47 -3.32
CA LYS A 60 9.26 -5.04 -3.40
C LYS A 60 9.49 -3.76 -2.61
N TYR A 61 8.66 -2.74 -2.84
CA TYR A 61 8.78 -1.45 -2.17
C TYR A 61 8.60 -1.57 -0.64
N TRP A 62 7.67 -2.41 -0.17
CA TRP A 62 7.44 -2.62 1.26
C TRP A 62 8.64 -3.30 1.94
N LEU A 63 9.29 -4.24 1.27
CA LEU A 63 10.55 -4.84 1.76
C LEU A 63 11.66 -3.78 1.87
N GLU A 64 11.81 -2.92 0.86
CA GLU A 64 12.79 -1.83 0.86
C GLU A 64 12.55 -0.85 2.02
N GLN A 65 11.30 -0.47 2.28
CA GLN A 65 10.96 0.39 3.43
C GLN A 65 11.27 -0.27 4.77
N LYS A 66 11.30 -1.61 4.82
CA LYS A 66 11.72 -2.39 5.99
C LYS A 66 13.22 -2.73 5.99
N LYS A 67 14.01 -2.17 5.05
CA LYS A 67 15.45 -2.43 4.87
C LYS A 67 15.78 -3.90 4.60
N ILE A 68 14.85 -4.63 3.99
CA ILE A 68 15.04 -6.02 3.54
C ILE A 68 15.26 -5.98 2.03
N LYS A 69 16.34 -6.59 1.54
CA LYS A 69 16.65 -6.64 0.10
C LYS A 69 15.59 -7.49 -0.62
N PRO A 70 14.87 -6.95 -1.63
CA PRO A 70 13.93 -7.75 -2.39
C PRO A 70 14.66 -8.73 -3.32
N ASN A 71 14.00 -9.86 -3.58
CA ASN A 71 14.37 -10.83 -4.58
C ASN A 71 13.71 -10.51 -5.94
N LEU A 72 14.14 -11.17 -7.01
CA LEU A 72 13.57 -11.00 -8.35
C LEU A 72 12.18 -11.64 -8.46
N ASN A 73 11.89 -12.68 -7.67
CA ASN A 73 10.65 -13.45 -7.76
C ASN A 73 9.56 -12.96 -6.78
N PHE A 74 8.34 -12.77 -7.29
CA PHE A 74 7.19 -12.33 -6.49
C PHE A 74 6.87 -13.25 -5.30
N ASN A 75 6.85 -14.58 -5.47
CA ASN A 75 6.58 -15.52 -4.37
C ASN A 75 7.62 -15.40 -3.25
N GLN A 76 8.89 -15.25 -3.61
CA GLN A 76 9.98 -15.11 -2.65
C GLN A 76 9.84 -13.79 -1.87
N ASN A 77 9.44 -12.71 -2.53
CA ASN A 77 9.18 -11.44 -1.86
C ASN A 77 8.00 -11.50 -0.89
N ILE A 78 6.92 -12.19 -1.24
CA ILE A 78 5.80 -12.39 -0.30
C ILE A 78 6.25 -13.23 0.91
N ASN A 79 7.07 -14.27 0.69
CA ASN A 79 7.66 -15.06 1.78
C ASN A 79 8.54 -14.20 2.70
N LEU A 80 9.38 -13.31 2.14
CA LEU A 80 10.18 -12.39 2.95
C LEU A 80 9.30 -11.44 3.78
N LEU A 81 8.20 -10.93 3.21
CA LEU A 81 7.27 -10.06 3.95
C LEU A 81 6.62 -10.78 5.14
N ARG A 82 6.35 -12.09 5.03
CA ARG A 82 5.80 -12.92 6.11
C ARG A 82 6.65 -12.86 7.38
N HIS A 83 7.96 -12.74 7.24
CA HIS A 83 8.91 -12.67 8.36
C HIS A 83 9.21 -11.22 8.81
N SER A 84 8.49 -10.23 8.27
CA SER A 84 8.78 -8.81 8.47
C SER A 84 7.71 -8.05 9.29
N GLY A 85 6.82 -8.79 9.95
CA GLY A 85 5.73 -8.22 10.76
C GLY A 85 4.50 -7.76 9.95
N VAL A 86 4.39 -8.15 8.68
CA VAL A 86 3.14 -7.99 7.90
C VAL A 86 2.15 -9.07 8.32
N SER A 87 0.87 -8.70 8.52
CA SER A 87 -0.14 -9.65 8.98
C SER A 87 -0.36 -10.80 7.99
N ARG A 88 -0.67 -11.99 8.52
CA ARG A 88 -0.95 -13.18 7.72
C ARG A 88 -2.08 -12.96 6.71
N GLU A 89 -3.07 -12.15 7.07
CA GLU A 89 -4.17 -11.77 6.17
C GLU A 89 -3.66 -11.04 4.91
N ASN A 90 -2.83 -10.01 5.07
CA ASN A 90 -2.26 -9.28 3.93
C ASN A 90 -1.36 -10.17 3.08
N ILE A 91 -0.60 -11.08 3.71
CA ILE A 91 0.22 -12.07 3.01
C ILE A 91 -0.64 -13.01 2.16
N ASN A 92 -1.75 -13.50 2.71
CA ASN A 92 -2.68 -14.37 1.98
C ASN A 92 -3.32 -13.63 0.80
N ILE A 93 -3.75 -12.38 1.00
CA ILE A 93 -4.30 -11.54 -0.08
C ILE A 93 -3.28 -11.38 -1.22
N LEU A 94 -2.00 -11.14 -0.92
CA LEU A 94 -0.95 -11.03 -1.95
C LEU A 94 -0.77 -12.33 -2.73
N TYR A 95 -0.86 -13.50 -2.08
CA TYR A 95 -0.84 -14.79 -2.78
C TYR A 95 -2.06 -15.00 -3.67
N GLU A 96 -3.25 -14.62 -3.20
CA GLU A 96 -4.49 -14.73 -3.97
C GLU A 96 -4.46 -13.83 -5.21
N ILE A 97 -4.04 -12.58 -5.07
CA ILE A 97 -3.88 -11.64 -6.20
C ILE A 97 -2.85 -12.18 -7.19
N LYS A 98 -1.73 -12.72 -6.70
CA LYS A 98 -0.74 -13.36 -7.55
C LYS A 98 -1.36 -14.52 -8.33
N ALA A 99 -2.12 -15.40 -7.67
CA ALA A 99 -2.75 -16.55 -8.32
C ALA A 99 -3.77 -16.09 -9.37
N ALA A 100 -4.66 -15.16 -9.03
CA ALA A 100 -5.66 -14.60 -9.94
C ALA A 100 -5.01 -13.94 -11.17
N GLY A 101 -3.97 -13.14 -10.97
CA GLY A 101 -3.25 -12.52 -12.09
C GLY A 101 -2.47 -13.52 -12.95
N ASN A 102 -1.92 -14.60 -12.38
CA ASN A 102 -1.33 -15.68 -13.20
C ASN A 102 -2.39 -16.35 -14.07
N LYS A 103 -3.56 -16.68 -13.50
CA LYS A 103 -4.66 -17.28 -14.25
C LYS A 103 -5.20 -16.35 -15.34
N ALA A 104 -5.32 -15.06 -15.06
CA ALA A 104 -5.69 -14.07 -16.07
C ALA A 104 -4.68 -14.04 -17.23
N VAL A 105 -3.38 -14.03 -16.94
CA VAL A 105 -2.34 -13.95 -17.97
C VAL A 105 -2.20 -15.26 -18.78
N HIS A 106 -2.28 -16.41 -18.13
CA HIS A 106 -1.91 -17.70 -18.74
C HIS A 106 -3.09 -18.61 -19.08
N GLU A 107 -4.20 -18.51 -18.35
CA GLU A 107 -5.35 -19.42 -18.48
C GLU A 107 -6.58 -18.73 -19.07
N LEU A 108 -6.51 -17.42 -19.37
CA LEU A 108 -7.61 -16.58 -19.87
C LEU A 108 -8.90 -16.67 -19.02
N ASN A 109 -8.77 -17.10 -17.76
CA ASN A 109 -9.88 -17.37 -16.88
C ASN A 109 -9.98 -16.25 -15.83
N ALA A 110 -10.63 -15.16 -16.24
CA ALA A 110 -10.91 -14.00 -15.41
C ALA A 110 -12.42 -13.70 -15.46
N ASN A 111 -13.01 -13.47 -14.29
CA ASN A 111 -14.43 -13.11 -14.18
C ASN A 111 -14.62 -11.90 -13.25
N GLU A 112 -15.81 -11.33 -13.32
CA GLU A 112 -16.19 -10.12 -12.60
C GLU A 112 -16.03 -10.26 -11.08
N GLU A 113 -16.52 -11.37 -10.51
CA GLU A 113 -16.53 -11.60 -9.06
C GLU A 113 -15.10 -11.68 -8.51
N VAL A 114 -14.23 -12.40 -9.20
CA VAL A 114 -12.79 -12.50 -8.85
C VAL A 114 -12.13 -11.13 -8.96
N ALA A 115 -12.42 -10.36 -10.02
CA ALA A 115 -11.87 -9.01 -10.16
C ALA A 115 -12.32 -8.10 -9.01
N LYS A 116 -13.62 -8.04 -8.70
CA LYS A 116 -14.16 -7.24 -7.59
C LYS A 116 -13.49 -7.62 -6.26
N LYS A 117 -13.41 -8.92 -5.96
CA LYS A 117 -12.73 -9.42 -4.76
C LYS A 117 -11.27 -8.96 -4.71
N CYS A 118 -10.49 -9.23 -5.75
CA CYS A 118 -9.06 -8.94 -5.75
C CYS A 118 -8.77 -7.44 -5.61
N PHE A 119 -9.51 -6.57 -6.29
CA PHE A 119 -9.35 -5.12 -6.13
C PHE A 119 -9.77 -4.65 -4.73
N TYR A 120 -10.86 -5.18 -4.18
CA TYR A 120 -11.30 -4.83 -2.83
C TYR A 120 -10.28 -5.23 -1.76
N ASP A 121 -9.78 -6.46 -1.83
CA ASP A 121 -8.80 -6.97 -0.88
C ASP A 121 -7.43 -6.27 -1.04
N TYR A 122 -7.01 -5.98 -2.28
CA TYR A 122 -5.79 -5.21 -2.50
C TYR A 122 -5.87 -3.78 -1.95
N PHE A 123 -7.04 -3.15 -2.02
CA PHE A 123 -7.26 -1.85 -1.38
C PHE A 123 -6.99 -1.91 0.13
N LYS A 124 -7.43 -2.97 0.83
CA LYS A 124 -7.12 -3.18 2.26
C LYS A 124 -5.62 -3.32 2.52
N VAL A 125 -4.91 -4.02 1.63
CA VAL A 125 -3.44 -4.16 1.69
C VAL A 125 -2.77 -2.79 1.57
N LEU A 126 -3.17 -1.97 0.60
CA LEU A 126 -2.65 -0.60 0.42
C LEU A 126 -2.93 0.28 1.64
N LYS A 127 -4.13 0.21 2.21
CA LYS A 127 -4.47 0.94 3.44
C LYS A 127 -3.61 0.50 4.61
N THR A 128 -3.34 -0.80 4.74
CA THR A 128 -2.48 -1.31 5.81
C THR A 128 -1.04 -0.82 5.63
N TYR A 129 -0.51 -0.92 4.42
CA TYR A 129 0.80 -0.37 4.08
C TYR A 129 0.91 1.12 4.45
N GLN A 130 -0.04 1.96 3.99
CA GLN A 130 -0.04 3.39 4.29
C GLN A 130 -0.04 3.70 5.79
N ARG A 131 -0.74 2.91 6.59
CA ARG A 131 -0.78 3.07 8.06
C ARG A 131 0.57 2.73 8.69
N GLN A 132 1.22 1.67 8.23
CA GLN A 132 2.52 1.24 8.77
C GLN A 132 3.68 2.17 8.38
N ILE A 133 3.54 2.90 7.27
CA ILE A 133 4.61 3.76 6.73
C ILE A 133 4.34 5.25 7.03
N LYS A 134 3.36 5.56 7.91
CA LYS A 134 3.15 6.94 8.39
C LYS A 134 4.48 7.55 8.88
N PRO A 135 4.72 8.83 8.56
CA PRO A 135 6.05 9.26 8.20
C PRO A 135 6.92 9.46 9.42
N GLN A 136 8.16 8.98 9.34
CA GLN A 136 9.27 9.45 10.18
C GLN A 136 9.44 10.98 10.15
N GLN A 137 8.78 11.73 9.24
CA GLN A 137 8.77 13.19 9.25
C GLN A 137 8.16 13.77 10.53
N ASN A 138 7.09 13.21 11.10
CA ASN A 138 6.54 13.76 12.35
C ASN A 138 7.54 13.59 13.50
N PHE A 139 8.25 12.46 13.55
CA PHE A 139 9.24 12.21 14.58
C PHE A 139 10.49 13.11 14.43
N PHE A 140 10.91 13.41 13.20
CA PHE A 140 12.01 14.35 12.95
C PHE A 140 11.60 15.80 13.23
N ILE A 141 10.40 16.23 12.83
CA ILE A 141 9.89 17.58 13.10
C ILE A 141 9.66 17.76 14.61
N GLU A 142 9.08 16.78 15.31
CA GLU A 142 8.92 16.80 16.76
C GLU A 142 10.27 16.91 17.48
N LYS A 143 11.29 16.17 17.04
CA LYS A 143 12.64 16.27 17.62
C LYS A 143 13.30 17.63 17.35
N ILE A 144 13.19 18.15 16.13
CA ILE A 144 13.71 19.49 15.80
C ILE A 144 13.00 20.56 16.62
N PHE A 145 11.68 20.47 16.77
CA PHE A 145 10.88 21.40 17.56
C PHE A 145 11.25 21.34 19.05
N LEU A 146 11.45 20.13 19.59
CA LEU A 146 11.89 19.94 20.98
C LEU A 146 13.29 20.52 21.22
N ILE A 147 14.23 20.31 20.30
CA ILE A 147 15.57 20.91 20.36
C ILE A 147 15.47 22.44 20.33
N LEU A 148 14.63 23.00 19.45
CA LEU A 148 14.44 24.45 19.35
C LEU A 148 13.87 25.04 20.66
N LEU A 149 12.90 24.37 21.27
CA LEU A 149 12.34 24.75 22.57
C LEU A 149 13.38 24.73 23.69
N ILE A 150 14.23 23.70 23.75
CA ILE A 150 15.32 23.60 24.74
C ILE A 150 16.31 24.76 24.57
N VAL A 151 16.68 25.10 23.33
CA VAL A 151 17.60 26.22 23.04
C VAL A 151 16.99 27.56 23.48
N ILE A 152 15.72 27.82 23.13
CA ILE A 152 15.02 29.05 23.54
C ILE A 152 14.95 29.15 25.06
N PHE A 153 14.61 28.05 25.73
CA PHE A 153 14.51 28.01 27.20
C PHE A 153 15.88 28.22 27.87
N GLY A 154 16.94 27.61 27.33
CA GLY A 154 18.31 27.81 27.81
C GLY A 154 18.77 29.27 27.66
N LEU A 155 18.48 29.90 26.51
CA LEU A 155 18.77 31.33 26.29
C LEU A 155 17.97 32.24 27.23
N PHE A 156 16.70 31.90 27.52
CA PHE A 156 15.86 32.63 28.46
C PHE A 156 16.41 32.57 29.89
N LEU A 157 16.84 31.38 30.36
CA LEU A 157 17.46 31.21 31.66
C LEU A 157 18.79 31.96 31.78
N LEU A 158 19.62 31.95 30.73
CA LEU A 158 20.87 32.71 30.70
C LEU A 158 20.63 34.22 30.82
N LYS A 159 19.56 34.74 30.23
CA LYS A 159 19.19 36.17 30.30
C LYS A 159 18.66 36.58 31.68
N LEU A 160 18.07 35.67 32.44
CA LEU A 160 17.63 35.90 33.83
C LEU A 160 18.78 35.83 34.84
N GLY A 161 19.87 35.14 34.52
CA GLY A 161 21.04 34.99 35.38
C GLY A 161 22.10 36.08 35.24
N GLN A 162 21.91 37.05 34.33
CA GLN A 162 22.82 38.19 34.19
C GLN A 162 22.44 39.28 35.22
N PRO A 163 23.32 39.62 36.18
CA PRO A 163 23.12 40.80 37.01
C PRO A 163 23.19 42.06 36.12
N ASN A 164 22.24 42.97 36.31
CA ASN A 164 22.20 44.28 35.63
C ASN A 164 23.50 45.07 35.81
#